data_AF-A0A5D3CYN0-F1
#
_entry.id   AF-A0A5D3CYN0-F1
#
_cell.length_a   1.000
_cell.length_b   1.000
_cell.length_c   1.000
_cell.angle_alpha   90.00
_cell.angle_beta   90.00
_cell.angle_gamma   90.00
#
_symmetry.space_group_name_H-M   'P 1'
#
loop_
_entity.id
_entity.type
_entity.pdbx_description
1 polymer ?
#
loop_
_entity_poly.entity_id
_entity_poly.type
_entity_poly.pdbx_seq_one_letter_code
_entity_poly.pdbx_strand_id
1 'polypeptide(L)'
;MATEEDLDLSSLKIQLSETNETWKQEMEKRQSEVDVLQAKLMEVKASIEGSEEDSRKELEVLWRRVKTTSTLLTYLKSKARMLAVPHLAHSSCGIKHLEGVGLVDKSGTPLSGWSKSIDLSSFDGTEEESLIGIGKPCGLLDEQDAVYIGQILKSVQMVSDVMEALVKRVILAESETAEEKEKVHLGREEIKKKSIQIENMSSKLEEMEQFAVGTNGILNEMRQRVEDLVEETCRQRQRAAENEQELCRVKRDFESLKSYVSSLITVRETLLSSEKQFQTIERLFERLVAKTTQLEGEKMQKEVEVQKLMEENVRLSALLDKKEAQLLAMNEQCKYSSRLTIRGPSNAVAAVAEWSIRELTGFFFIGV
;
A
#
# COMPACT_ATOMS: atom_id res chain seq x y z
N MET A 1 89.88 151.00 -87.83
CA MET A 1 89.31 151.14 -86.47
C MET A 1 88.08 150.26 -86.43
N ALA A 2 88.06 149.26 -85.55
CA ALA A 2 87.08 148.17 -85.47
C ALA A 2 86.30 148.24 -84.12
N THR A 3 85.01 147.88 -84.15
CA THR A 3 84.03 147.56 -83.08
C THR A 3 82.73 147.16 -83.82
N GLU A 4 81.89 146.18 -83.47
CA GLU A 4 81.54 145.53 -82.20
C GLU A 4 80.74 144.24 -82.50
N GLU A 5 80.84 143.26 -81.59
CA GLU A 5 80.06 142.03 -81.47
C GLU A 5 78.93 142.19 -80.42
N ASP A 6 78.11 141.14 -80.27
CA ASP A 6 77.49 140.66 -79.02
C ASP A 6 75.94 140.70 -78.93
N LEU A 7 75.30 139.62 -79.39
CA LEU A 7 73.91 139.23 -79.09
C LEU A 7 73.73 137.72 -79.43
N ASP A 8 73.98 136.79 -78.48
CA ASP A 8 73.17 135.55 -78.28
C ASP A 8 73.63 134.57 -77.14
N LEU A 9 74.64 134.90 -76.33
CA LEU A 9 75.16 133.96 -75.30
C LEU A 9 74.30 133.83 -74.02
N SER A 10 73.31 134.70 -73.82
CA SER A 10 72.54 134.82 -72.57
C SER A 10 71.33 133.87 -72.48
N SER A 11 70.68 133.56 -73.61
CA SER A 11 69.48 132.70 -73.67
C SER A 11 69.79 131.23 -73.33
N LEU A 12 70.93 130.71 -73.82
CA LEU A 12 71.40 129.35 -73.55
C LEU A 12 71.82 129.11 -72.09
N LYS A 13 72.25 130.15 -71.38
CA LYS A 13 72.69 130.06 -69.98
C LYS A 13 71.52 129.96 -69.00
N ILE A 14 70.39 130.59 -69.32
CA ILE A 14 69.17 130.58 -68.50
C ILE A 14 68.44 129.23 -68.62
N GLN A 15 68.34 128.67 -69.83
CA GLN A 15 67.77 127.32 -70.02
C GLN A 15 68.59 126.23 -69.32
N LEU A 16 69.92 126.35 -69.30
CA LEU A 16 70.81 125.40 -68.63
C LEU A 16 70.71 125.51 -67.09
N SER A 17 70.51 126.72 -66.54
CA SER A 17 70.31 126.89 -65.09
C SER A 17 68.94 126.38 -64.63
N GLU A 18 67.86 126.64 -65.37
CA GLU A 18 66.51 126.15 -65.04
C GLU A 18 66.40 124.63 -65.12
N THR A 19 67.01 124.01 -66.14
CA THR A 19 67.08 122.54 -66.22
C THR A 19 67.93 121.96 -65.09
N ASN A 20 69.03 122.60 -64.70
CA ASN A 20 69.88 122.10 -63.62
C ASN A 20 69.20 122.24 -62.23
N GLU A 21 68.45 123.30 -61.99
CA GLU A 21 67.69 123.49 -60.73
C GLU A 21 66.47 122.58 -60.64
N THR A 22 65.75 122.35 -61.75
CA THR A 22 64.67 121.35 -61.80
C THR A 22 65.19 119.93 -61.60
N TRP A 23 66.32 119.57 -62.23
CA TRP A 23 67.00 118.29 -61.96
C TRP A 23 67.43 118.16 -60.50
N LYS A 24 67.93 119.24 -59.88
CA LYS A 24 68.35 119.22 -58.47
C LYS A 24 67.15 119.04 -57.53
N GLN A 25 66.04 119.76 -57.76
CA GLN A 25 64.80 119.59 -56.98
C GLN A 25 64.16 118.22 -57.19
N GLU A 26 64.17 117.68 -58.42
CA GLU A 26 63.69 116.33 -58.72
C GLU A 26 64.57 115.29 -58.01
N MET A 27 65.90 115.44 -58.03
CA MET A 27 66.83 114.55 -57.31
C MET A 27 66.64 114.62 -55.79
N GLU A 28 66.41 115.81 -55.22
CA GLU A 28 66.16 116.01 -53.79
C GLU A 28 64.79 115.46 -53.38
N LYS A 29 63.77 115.62 -54.22
CA LYS A 29 62.45 114.99 -54.03
C LYS A 29 62.55 113.48 -54.12
N ARG A 30 63.24 112.93 -55.13
CA ARG A 30 63.50 111.49 -55.28
C ARG A 30 64.29 110.96 -54.10
N GLN A 31 65.28 111.69 -53.60
CA GLN A 31 66.03 111.32 -52.40
C GLN A 31 65.12 111.30 -51.17
N SER A 32 64.26 112.31 -50.98
CA SER A 32 63.30 112.33 -49.88
C SER A 32 62.27 111.19 -49.97
N GLU A 33 61.82 110.82 -51.17
CA GLU A 33 60.95 109.67 -51.41
C GLU A 33 61.68 108.34 -51.11
N VAL A 34 62.95 108.23 -51.49
CA VAL A 34 63.81 107.08 -51.16
C VAL A 34 64.03 106.97 -49.66
N ASP A 35 64.30 108.09 -48.97
CA ASP A 35 64.52 108.11 -47.52
C ASP A 35 63.24 107.71 -46.76
N VAL A 36 62.06 108.19 -47.20
CA VAL A 36 60.75 107.78 -46.65
C VAL A 36 60.48 106.30 -46.92
N LEU A 37 60.78 105.79 -48.12
CA LEU A 37 60.63 104.38 -48.45
C LEU A 37 61.59 103.51 -47.62
N GLN A 38 62.83 103.96 -47.39
CA GLN A 38 63.81 103.26 -46.57
C GLN A 38 63.39 103.22 -45.09
N ALA A 39 62.80 104.30 -44.55
CA ALA A 39 62.23 104.31 -43.21
C ALA A 39 61.05 103.32 -43.07
N LYS A 40 60.14 103.29 -44.05
CA LYS A 40 59.03 102.32 -44.07
C LYS A 40 59.51 100.87 -44.20
N LEU A 41 60.56 100.63 -44.99
CA LEU A 41 61.17 99.30 -45.13
C LEU A 41 61.77 98.85 -43.78
N MET A 42 62.44 99.75 -43.06
CA MET A 42 62.95 99.48 -41.71
C MET A 42 61.84 99.20 -40.68
N GLU A 43 60.71 99.91 -40.74
CA GLU A 43 59.54 99.68 -39.88
C GLU A 43 58.86 98.34 -40.16
N VAL A 44 58.67 97.99 -41.45
CA VAL A 44 58.12 96.69 -41.85
C VAL A 44 59.07 95.57 -41.45
N LYS A 45 60.38 95.76 -41.62
CA LYS A 45 61.39 94.78 -41.20
C LYS A 45 61.37 94.56 -39.68
N ALA A 46 61.26 95.63 -38.89
CA ALA A 46 61.13 95.52 -37.43
C ALA A 46 59.80 94.86 -37.02
N SER A 47 58.71 95.13 -37.74
CA SER A 47 57.40 94.50 -37.49
C SER A 47 57.42 93.00 -37.81
N ILE A 48 58.11 92.60 -38.89
CA ILE A 48 58.29 91.19 -39.26
C ILE A 48 59.18 90.49 -38.24
N GLU A 49 60.32 91.06 -37.87
CA GLU A 49 61.24 90.48 -36.88
C GLU A 49 60.57 90.36 -35.49
N GLY A 50 59.77 91.34 -35.08
CA GLY A 50 58.97 91.27 -33.84
C GLY A 50 57.90 90.19 -33.89
N SER A 51 57.15 90.10 -34.99
CA SER A 51 56.10 89.08 -35.20
C SER A 51 56.69 87.66 -35.27
N GLU A 52 57.88 87.49 -35.85
CA GLU A 52 58.56 86.20 -35.95
C GLU A 52 59.02 85.72 -34.57
N GLU A 53 59.60 86.61 -33.75
CA GLU A 53 60.04 86.27 -32.40
C GLU A 53 58.87 85.91 -31.47
N ASP A 54 57.73 86.61 -31.56
CA ASP A 54 56.54 86.27 -30.78
C ASP A 54 55.94 84.92 -31.21
N SER A 55 55.86 84.66 -32.53
CA SER A 55 55.40 83.36 -33.04
C SER A 55 56.30 82.19 -32.61
N ARG A 56 57.61 82.44 -32.46
CA ARG A 56 58.59 81.45 -32.00
C ARG A 56 58.41 81.12 -30.52
N LYS A 57 58.13 82.11 -29.68
CA LYS A 57 57.82 81.90 -28.25
C LYS A 57 56.52 81.14 -28.05
N GLU A 58 55.48 81.45 -28.80
CA GLU A 58 54.21 80.70 -28.78
C GLU A 58 54.42 79.24 -29.18
N LEU A 59 55.21 78.98 -30.24
CA LEU A 59 55.55 77.63 -30.67
C LEU A 59 56.31 76.86 -29.60
N GLU A 60 57.24 77.51 -28.88
CA GLU A 60 57.99 76.90 -27.78
C GLU A 60 57.10 76.55 -26.57
N VAL A 61 56.14 77.42 -26.21
CA VAL A 61 55.13 77.14 -25.18
C VAL A 61 54.26 75.96 -25.59
N LEU A 62 53.71 75.96 -26.82
CA LEU A 62 52.91 74.86 -27.34
C LEU A 62 53.69 73.55 -27.35
N TRP A 63 54.95 73.57 -27.76
CA TRP A 63 55.82 72.40 -27.74
C TRP A 63 56.03 71.83 -26.33
N ARG A 64 56.24 72.70 -25.33
CA ARG A 64 56.33 72.30 -23.91
C ARG A 64 55.01 71.68 -23.41
N ARG A 65 53.87 72.28 -23.74
CA ARG A 65 52.54 71.74 -23.41
C ARG A 65 52.33 70.37 -24.02
N VAL A 66 52.58 70.22 -25.33
CA VAL A 66 52.45 68.94 -26.04
C VAL A 66 53.35 67.87 -25.42
N LYS A 67 54.61 68.21 -25.09
CA LYS A 67 55.55 67.28 -24.46
C LYS A 67 55.07 66.83 -23.07
N THR A 68 54.52 67.75 -22.29
CA THR A 68 53.95 67.45 -20.96
C THR A 68 52.72 66.55 -21.07
N THR A 69 51.77 66.91 -21.94
CA THR A 69 50.56 66.12 -22.20
C THR A 69 50.89 64.73 -22.71
N SER A 70 51.86 64.60 -23.61
CA SER A 70 52.34 63.31 -24.13
C SER A 70 52.91 62.41 -23.01
N THR A 71 53.69 62.98 -22.09
CA THR A 71 54.24 62.26 -20.94
C THR A 71 53.14 61.77 -19.99
N LEU A 72 52.16 62.64 -19.70
CA LEU A 72 51.02 62.29 -18.83
C LEU A 72 50.08 61.26 -19.48
N LEU A 73 49.85 61.34 -20.79
CA LEU A 73 49.11 60.31 -21.53
C LEU A 73 49.84 58.97 -21.51
N THR A 74 51.18 58.99 -21.60
CA THR A 74 51.99 57.76 -21.49
C THR A 74 51.88 57.16 -20.08
N TYR A 75 51.86 58.00 -19.04
CA TYR A 75 51.59 57.57 -17.66
C TYR A 75 50.21 56.92 -17.53
N LEU A 76 49.14 57.58 -17.98
CA LEU A 76 47.77 57.03 -17.96
C LEU A 76 47.68 55.70 -18.71
N LYS A 77 48.32 55.61 -19.88
CA LYS A 77 48.38 54.37 -20.66
C LYS A 77 49.08 53.26 -19.90
N SER A 78 50.17 53.56 -19.22
CA SER A 78 50.89 52.58 -18.38
C SER A 78 50.04 52.14 -17.18
N LYS A 79 49.39 53.08 -16.50
CA LYS A 79 48.48 52.80 -15.39
C LYS A 79 47.30 51.94 -15.83
N ALA A 80 46.66 52.25 -16.94
CA ALA A 80 45.57 51.44 -17.50
C ALA A 80 46.01 50.01 -17.83
N ARG A 81 47.22 49.82 -18.40
CA ARG A 81 47.77 48.48 -18.66
C ARG A 81 48.02 47.68 -17.39
N MET A 82 48.55 48.32 -16.35
CA MET A 82 48.75 47.69 -15.03
C MET A 82 47.41 47.25 -14.42
N LEU A 83 46.40 48.10 -14.53
CA LEU A 83 45.05 47.84 -14.01
C LEU A 83 44.27 46.79 -14.82
N ALA A 84 44.62 46.56 -16.08
CA ALA A 84 43.99 45.54 -16.92
C ALA A 84 44.44 44.11 -16.56
N VAL A 85 45.54 43.96 -15.83
CA VAL A 85 46.10 42.66 -15.45
C VAL A 85 45.73 42.39 -13.98
N PRO A 86 44.88 41.40 -13.67
CA PRO A 86 44.27 41.25 -12.33
C PRO A 86 45.26 41.24 -11.15
N HIS A 87 46.35 40.48 -11.26
CA HIS A 87 47.36 40.39 -10.20
C HIS A 87 48.17 41.70 -10.00
N LEU A 88 48.40 42.45 -11.08
CA LEU A 88 49.04 43.76 -11.04
C LEU A 88 48.06 44.84 -10.56
N ALA A 89 46.78 44.71 -10.92
CA ALA A 89 45.70 45.57 -10.46
C ALA A 89 45.54 45.49 -8.94
N HIS A 90 45.63 44.29 -8.36
CA HIS A 90 45.64 44.13 -6.90
C HIS A 90 46.79 44.92 -6.28
N SER A 91 48.01 44.77 -6.80
CA SER A 91 49.19 45.48 -6.29
C SER A 91 49.08 47.00 -6.48
N SER A 92 48.59 47.48 -7.64
CA SER A 92 48.48 48.90 -8.00
C SER A 92 47.38 49.62 -7.21
N CYS A 93 46.23 48.95 -7.02
CA CYS A 93 45.14 49.41 -6.16
C CYS A 93 45.44 49.17 -4.66
N GLY A 94 46.59 48.55 -4.35
CA GLY A 94 47.08 48.19 -3.02
C GLY A 94 46.12 47.30 -2.25
N ILE A 95 45.46 46.42 -2.98
CA ILE A 95 44.59 45.37 -2.48
C ILE A 95 45.47 44.20 -2.06
N LYS A 96 45.35 43.77 -0.81
CA LYS A 96 46.08 42.63 -0.23
C LYS A 96 45.10 41.61 0.29
N HIS A 97 45.50 40.34 0.29
CA HIS A 97 44.73 39.28 0.94
C HIS A 97 45.19 39.15 2.40
N LEU A 98 44.28 39.31 3.35
CA LEU A 98 44.51 39.11 4.77
C LEU A 98 43.78 37.84 5.22
N GLU A 99 44.51 36.93 5.85
CA GLU A 99 43.99 35.64 6.27
C GLU A 99 42.84 35.81 7.30
N GLY A 100 41.70 35.16 7.04
CA GLY A 100 40.47 35.26 7.85
C GLY A 100 39.57 36.48 7.55
N VAL A 101 40.07 37.53 6.89
CA VAL A 101 39.31 38.76 6.58
C VAL A 101 39.04 38.93 5.07
N GLY A 102 39.87 38.31 4.21
CA GLY A 102 39.72 38.36 2.76
C GLY A 102 40.52 39.48 2.11
N LEU A 103 40.05 40.03 0.98
CA LEU A 103 40.75 41.14 0.31
C LEU A 103 40.48 42.46 1.05
N VAL A 104 41.54 43.24 1.21
CA VAL A 104 41.59 44.49 1.99
C VAL A 104 42.29 45.56 1.15
N ASP A 105 41.84 46.81 1.19
CA ASP A 105 42.44 47.90 0.42
C ASP A 105 43.72 48.50 1.07
N LYS A 106 44.28 49.55 0.43
CA LYS A 106 45.45 50.31 0.92
C LYS A 106 45.29 50.86 2.35
N SER A 107 44.07 51.21 2.73
CA SER A 107 43.72 51.79 4.04
C SER A 107 43.44 50.74 5.11
N GLY A 108 43.42 49.45 4.75
CA GLY A 108 43.03 48.38 5.67
C GLY A 108 41.52 48.11 5.67
N THR A 109 40.75 48.69 4.74
CA THR A 109 39.29 48.51 4.67
C THR A 109 38.95 47.19 3.96
N PRO A 110 38.22 46.26 4.60
CA PRO A 110 37.84 44.99 3.99
C PRO A 110 36.85 45.19 2.84
N LEU A 111 36.79 44.22 1.91
CA LEU A 111 35.86 44.18 0.77
C LEU A 111 34.41 44.53 1.15
N SER A 112 33.93 44.05 2.30
CA SER A 112 32.56 44.29 2.78
C SER A 112 32.26 45.75 3.11
N GLY A 113 33.29 46.55 3.37
CA GLY A 113 33.20 47.99 3.64
C GLY A 113 33.41 48.86 2.41
N TRP A 114 33.66 48.27 1.23
CA TRP A 114 33.85 49.05 0.01
C TRP A 114 32.52 49.63 -0.45
N SER A 115 32.51 50.94 -0.70
CA SER A 115 31.33 51.62 -1.24
C SER A 115 30.99 51.08 -2.62
N LYS A 116 29.70 50.76 -2.83
CA LYS A 116 29.16 50.40 -4.14
C LYS A 116 29.00 51.61 -5.08
N SER A 117 29.02 52.84 -4.54
CA SER A 117 28.94 54.10 -5.28
C SER A 117 30.30 54.78 -5.40
N ILE A 118 30.59 55.34 -6.58
CA ILE A 118 31.74 56.23 -6.78
C ILE A 118 31.35 57.59 -6.19
N ASP A 119 31.98 57.96 -5.08
CA ASP A 119 31.81 59.29 -4.53
C ASP A 119 32.74 60.25 -5.27
N LEU A 120 32.19 60.94 -6.27
CA LEU A 120 32.89 61.97 -7.04
C LEU A 120 32.86 63.34 -6.34
N SER A 121 32.24 63.42 -5.15
CA SER A 121 32.01 64.68 -4.42
C SER A 121 33.30 65.37 -3.93
N SER A 122 34.44 64.67 -3.88
CA SER A 122 35.73 65.26 -3.49
C SER A 122 36.37 66.14 -4.56
N PHE A 123 35.84 66.16 -5.79
CA PHE A 123 36.45 66.92 -6.89
C PHE A 123 35.92 68.35 -7.06
N ASP A 124 34.85 68.73 -6.35
CA ASP A 124 34.29 70.09 -6.33
C ASP A 124 34.91 70.99 -5.24
N GLY A 125 35.95 70.50 -4.55
CA GLY A 125 36.75 71.29 -3.63
C GLY A 125 37.59 72.31 -4.39
N THR A 126 37.26 73.59 -4.22
CA THR A 126 38.20 74.71 -4.38
C THR A 126 39.19 74.61 -3.22
N GLU A 127 40.09 73.62 -3.26
CA GLU A 127 41.12 73.46 -2.23
C GLU A 127 42.41 74.16 -2.65
N GLU A 128 42.66 75.19 -1.88
CA GLU A 128 43.84 76.02 -1.76
C GLU A 128 45.12 75.17 -1.67
N GLU A 129 46.17 75.71 -2.27
CA GLU A 129 47.53 75.21 -2.40
C GLU A 129 48.01 74.29 -1.26
N SER A 130 48.29 73.02 -1.58
CA SER A 130 49.21 72.19 -0.81
C SER A 130 50.26 71.60 -1.75
N LEU A 131 51.18 72.49 -2.07
CA LEU A 131 52.52 72.31 -2.61
C LEU A 131 53.21 71.03 -2.06
N ILE A 132 53.61 70.12 -2.94
CA ILE A 132 54.78 69.27 -2.67
C ILE A 132 55.88 69.76 -3.60
N GLY A 133 56.85 70.44 -2.99
CA GLY A 133 58.01 70.99 -3.64
C GLY A 133 58.85 69.92 -4.31
N ILE A 134 58.93 69.99 -5.63
CA ILE A 134 60.07 69.47 -6.40
C ILE A 134 60.74 70.69 -7.01
N GLY A 135 61.79 71.15 -6.33
CA GLY A 135 62.54 72.33 -6.70
C GLY A 135 63.38 72.12 -7.96
N LYS A 136 63.20 73.01 -8.94
CA LYS A 136 64.24 73.86 -9.54
C LYS A 136 63.55 74.91 -10.43
N PRO A 137 63.67 76.22 -10.16
CA PRO A 137 63.09 77.23 -11.03
C PRO A 137 63.97 77.35 -12.27
N CYS A 138 63.59 76.67 -13.35
CA CYS A 138 64.07 77.02 -14.68
C CYS A 138 63.33 78.28 -15.12
N GLY A 139 64.08 79.33 -15.44
CA GLY A 139 63.57 80.66 -15.74
C GLY A 139 62.56 80.70 -16.89
N LEU A 140 61.60 81.63 -16.76
CA LEU A 140 60.57 82.00 -17.73
C LEU A 140 59.56 80.88 -18.09
N LEU A 141 58.87 80.37 -17.07
CA LEU A 141 57.53 79.81 -17.25
C LEU A 141 56.55 80.98 -17.30
N ASP A 142 55.86 81.10 -18.42
CA ASP A 142 54.67 81.94 -18.56
C ASP A 142 53.58 81.43 -17.58
N GLU A 143 52.96 82.33 -16.84
CA GLU A 143 51.99 82.02 -15.77
C GLU A 143 50.81 81.19 -16.31
N GLN A 144 50.46 81.40 -17.59
CA GLN A 144 49.46 80.64 -18.32
C GLN A 144 49.83 79.16 -18.54
N ASP A 145 51.13 78.83 -18.64
CA ASP A 145 51.61 77.46 -18.84
C ASP A 145 51.54 76.64 -17.54
N ALA A 146 51.81 77.27 -16.41
CA ALA A 146 51.67 76.65 -15.09
C ALA A 146 50.20 76.27 -14.79
N VAL A 147 49.24 77.16 -15.11
CA VAL A 147 47.80 76.91 -14.95
C VAL A 147 47.33 75.74 -15.84
N TYR A 148 47.77 75.70 -17.11
CA TYR A 148 47.45 74.58 -18.01
C TYR A 148 47.99 73.24 -17.50
N ILE A 149 49.25 73.22 -17.05
CA ILE A 149 49.89 72.01 -16.50
C ILE A 149 49.15 71.54 -15.23
N GLY A 150 48.76 72.46 -14.35
CA GLY A 150 47.95 72.14 -13.16
C GLY A 150 46.60 71.53 -13.51
N GLN A 151 45.88 72.08 -14.50
CA GLN A 151 44.58 71.58 -14.91
C GLN A 151 44.66 70.19 -15.57
N ILE A 152 45.68 69.94 -16.39
CA ILE A 152 45.85 68.63 -17.02
C ILE A 152 46.32 67.57 -16.02
N LEU A 153 47.13 67.93 -15.03
CA LEU A 153 47.49 67.05 -13.91
C LEU A 153 46.24 66.69 -13.08
N LYS A 154 45.37 67.66 -12.75
CA LYS A 154 44.10 67.41 -12.07
C LYS A 154 43.21 66.46 -12.86
N SER A 155 43.14 66.65 -14.19
CA SER A 155 42.38 65.77 -15.09
C SER A 155 42.95 64.34 -15.13
N VAL A 156 44.28 64.21 -15.21
CA VAL A 156 44.98 62.92 -15.20
C VAL A 156 44.77 62.19 -13.87
N GLN A 157 44.85 62.90 -12.75
CA GLN A 157 44.58 62.36 -11.42
C GLN A 157 43.15 61.84 -11.31
N MET A 158 42.16 62.64 -11.74
CA MET A 158 40.75 62.24 -11.77
C MET A 158 40.52 60.96 -12.60
N VAL A 159 41.06 60.90 -13.82
CA VAL A 159 40.95 59.69 -14.66
C VAL A 159 41.60 58.48 -13.99
N SER A 160 42.77 58.68 -13.38
CA SER A 160 43.51 57.66 -12.64
C SER A 160 42.70 57.10 -11.46
N ASP A 161 42.01 57.96 -10.71
CA ASP A 161 41.22 57.58 -9.53
C ASP A 161 39.93 56.87 -9.94
N VAL A 162 39.27 57.35 -11.01
CA VAL A 162 38.12 56.68 -11.61
C VAL A 162 38.50 55.28 -12.12
N MET A 163 39.65 55.14 -12.78
CA MET A 163 40.15 53.83 -13.20
C MET A 163 40.38 52.88 -12.01
N GLU A 164 41.00 53.36 -10.93
CA GLU A 164 41.22 52.56 -9.71
C GLU A 164 39.90 52.16 -9.03
N ALA A 165 38.93 53.07 -8.93
CA ALA A 165 37.62 52.79 -8.36
C ALA A 165 36.80 51.79 -9.20
N LEU A 166 36.85 51.89 -10.53
CA LEU A 166 36.22 50.93 -11.44
C LEU A 166 36.80 49.53 -11.24
N VAL A 167 38.11 49.40 -11.19
CA VAL A 167 38.81 48.13 -10.99
C VAL A 167 38.48 47.51 -9.64
N LYS A 168 38.46 48.30 -8.56
CA LYS A 168 38.03 47.83 -7.23
C LYS A 168 36.61 47.24 -7.26
N ARG A 169 35.67 47.88 -7.97
CA ARG A 169 34.30 47.35 -8.12
C ARG A 169 34.25 46.06 -8.94
N VAL A 170 35.05 45.95 -10.01
CA VAL A 170 35.15 44.71 -10.79
C VAL A 170 35.65 43.56 -9.92
N ILE A 171 36.71 43.80 -9.14
CA ILE A 171 37.27 42.79 -8.22
C ILE A 171 36.23 42.37 -7.17
N LEU A 172 35.48 43.33 -6.60
CA LEU A 172 34.41 43.04 -5.66
C LEU A 172 33.33 42.15 -6.29
N ALA A 173 32.84 42.52 -7.48
CA ALA A 173 31.83 41.74 -8.19
C ALA A 173 32.31 40.34 -8.58
N GLU A 174 33.57 40.21 -9.01
CA GLU A 174 34.19 38.91 -9.32
C GLU A 174 34.30 38.04 -8.06
N SER A 175 34.70 38.61 -6.93
CA SER A 175 34.81 37.88 -5.66
C SER A 175 33.44 37.42 -5.13
N GLU A 176 32.42 38.27 -5.18
CA GLU A 176 31.04 37.95 -4.78
C GLU A 176 30.45 36.85 -5.69
N THR A 177 30.70 36.95 -7.00
CA THR A 177 30.26 35.93 -7.97
C THR A 177 30.95 34.59 -7.72
N ALA A 178 32.25 34.59 -7.40
CA ALA A 178 32.98 33.36 -7.08
C ALA A 178 32.46 32.70 -5.79
N GLU A 179 32.19 33.48 -4.75
CA GLU A 179 31.60 32.98 -3.50
C GLU A 179 30.19 32.39 -3.73
N GLU A 180 29.35 33.09 -4.47
CA GLU A 180 27.99 32.62 -4.77
C GLU A 180 28.02 31.35 -5.63
N LYS A 181 28.95 31.25 -6.57
CA LYS A 181 29.17 30.02 -7.35
C LYS A 181 29.55 28.83 -6.47
N GLU A 182 30.38 29.05 -5.45
CA GLU A 182 30.74 28.01 -4.49
C GLU A 182 29.54 27.59 -3.63
N LYS A 183 28.73 28.55 -3.14
CA LYS A 183 27.49 28.25 -2.40
C LYS A 183 26.52 27.40 -3.24
N VAL A 184 26.34 27.75 -4.51
CA VAL A 184 25.50 26.98 -5.44
C VAL A 184 26.07 25.57 -5.67
N HIS A 185 27.39 25.44 -5.80
CA HIS A 185 28.05 24.14 -5.93
C HIS A 185 27.82 23.25 -4.70
N LEU A 186 28.05 23.79 -3.48
CA LEU A 186 27.79 23.08 -2.23
C LEU A 186 26.32 22.68 -2.09
N GLY A 187 25.38 23.58 -2.42
CA GLY A 187 23.95 23.31 -2.39
C GLY A 187 23.54 22.19 -3.36
N ARG A 188 24.14 22.15 -4.56
CA ARG A 188 23.92 21.08 -5.53
C ARG A 188 24.38 19.72 -5.01
N GLU A 189 25.55 19.64 -4.40
CA GLU A 189 26.05 18.39 -3.83
C GLU A 189 25.18 17.91 -2.66
N GLU A 190 24.68 18.84 -1.82
CA GLU A 190 23.74 18.49 -0.76
C GLU A 190 22.39 17.99 -1.31
N ILE A 191 21.85 18.62 -2.34
CA ILE A 191 20.64 18.17 -3.04
C ILE A 191 20.86 16.77 -3.62
N LYS A 192 22.01 16.51 -4.24
CA LYS A 192 22.34 15.19 -4.79
C LYS A 192 22.38 14.12 -3.69
N LYS A 193 23.00 14.43 -2.54
CA LYS A 193 23.02 13.54 -1.37
C LYS A 193 21.62 13.25 -0.83
N LYS A 194 20.80 14.30 -0.68
CA LYS A 194 19.40 14.17 -0.22
C LYS A 194 18.55 13.38 -1.22
N SER A 195 18.77 13.57 -2.52
CA SER A 195 18.10 12.81 -3.58
C SER A 195 18.39 11.30 -3.47
N ILE A 196 19.66 10.92 -3.32
CA ILE A 196 20.04 9.51 -3.10
C ILE A 196 19.41 8.95 -1.82
N GLN A 197 19.34 9.74 -0.75
CA GLN A 197 18.70 9.31 0.49
C GLN A 197 17.19 9.07 0.29
N ILE A 198 16.50 9.94 -0.45
CA ILE A 198 15.08 9.77 -0.78
C ILE A 198 14.86 8.53 -1.64
N GLU A 199 15.69 8.30 -2.66
CA GLU A 199 15.65 7.10 -3.50
C GLU A 199 15.77 5.82 -2.65
N ASN A 200 16.75 5.77 -1.73
CA ASN A 200 16.94 4.64 -0.82
C ASN A 200 15.74 4.41 0.11
N MET A 201 15.16 5.48 0.67
CA MET A 201 13.96 5.37 1.49
C MET A 201 12.76 4.92 0.66
N SER A 202 12.64 5.38 -0.60
CA SER A 202 11.59 4.98 -1.52
C SER A 202 11.66 3.49 -1.83
N SER A 203 12.86 2.97 -2.17
CA SER A 203 13.08 1.54 -2.39
C SER A 203 12.73 0.72 -1.15
N LYS A 204 13.11 1.16 0.06
CA LYS A 204 12.75 0.48 1.30
C LYS A 204 11.24 0.47 1.56
N LEU A 205 10.53 1.54 1.20
CA LEU A 205 9.06 1.59 1.31
C LEU A 205 8.39 0.61 0.34
N GLU A 206 8.91 0.49 -0.88
CA GLU A 206 8.42 -0.48 -1.86
C GLU A 206 8.61 -1.93 -1.38
N GLU A 207 9.76 -2.26 -0.77
CA GLU A 207 9.99 -3.57 -0.14
C GLU A 207 8.98 -3.83 1.01
N MET A 208 8.70 -2.81 1.83
CA MET A 208 7.72 -2.92 2.91
C MET A 208 6.29 -3.12 2.37
N GLU A 209 5.93 -2.45 1.27
CA GLU A 209 4.65 -2.65 0.59
C GLU A 209 4.51 -4.08 0.07
N GLN A 210 5.54 -4.60 -0.62
CA GLN A 210 5.56 -5.98 -1.10
C GLN A 210 5.43 -6.99 0.06
N PHE A 211 6.12 -6.75 1.16
CA PHE A 211 6.02 -7.58 2.36
C PHE A 211 4.60 -7.55 2.97
N ALA A 212 3.98 -6.38 3.05
CA ALA A 212 2.62 -6.22 3.56
C ALA A 212 1.59 -6.92 2.66
N VAL A 213 1.72 -6.78 1.34
CA VAL A 213 0.88 -7.48 0.35
C VAL A 213 1.03 -9.00 0.49
N GLY A 214 2.25 -9.51 0.60
CA GLY A 214 2.50 -10.94 0.81
C GLY A 214 1.88 -11.46 2.11
N THR A 215 2.05 -10.74 3.21
CA THR A 215 1.46 -11.09 4.52
C THR A 215 -0.08 -11.10 4.47
N ASN A 216 -0.68 -10.10 3.81
CA ASN A 216 -2.12 -10.03 3.63
C ASN A 216 -2.65 -11.15 2.74
N GLY A 217 -1.91 -11.56 1.71
CA GLY A 217 -2.21 -12.74 0.89
C GLY A 217 -2.35 -14.00 1.72
N ILE A 218 -1.37 -14.28 2.59
CA ILE A 218 -1.39 -15.44 3.49
C ILE A 218 -2.57 -15.35 4.48
N LEU A 219 -2.83 -14.16 5.05
CA LEU A 219 -3.96 -13.96 5.96
C LEU A 219 -5.30 -14.24 5.28
N ASN A 220 -5.46 -13.84 4.02
CA ASN A 220 -6.66 -14.11 3.23
C ASN A 220 -6.84 -15.61 2.98
N GLU A 221 -5.77 -16.34 2.63
CA GLU A 221 -5.82 -17.80 2.48
C GLU A 221 -6.19 -18.50 3.79
N MET A 222 -5.60 -18.07 4.92
CA MET A 222 -5.93 -18.60 6.23
C MET A 222 -7.40 -18.36 6.58
N ARG A 223 -7.92 -17.15 6.32
CA ARG A 223 -9.34 -16.84 6.51
C ARG A 223 -10.22 -17.77 5.70
N GLN A 224 -9.94 -17.96 4.41
CA GLN A 224 -10.73 -18.85 3.56
C GLN A 224 -10.73 -20.29 4.09
N ARG A 225 -9.57 -20.83 4.49
CA ARG A 225 -9.49 -22.18 5.08
C ARG A 225 -10.31 -22.32 6.36
N VAL A 226 -10.37 -21.27 7.18
CA VAL A 226 -11.21 -21.24 8.39
C VAL A 226 -12.69 -21.22 8.02
N GLU A 227 -13.09 -20.42 7.03
CA GLU A 227 -14.47 -20.41 6.52
C GLU A 227 -14.89 -21.80 6.00
N ASP A 228 -14.04 -22.43 5.18
CA ASP A 228 -14.29 -23.77 4.65
C ASP A 228 -14.42 -24.82 5.78
N LEU A 229 -13.60 -24.72 6.82
CA LEU A 229 -13.63 -25.62 7.98
C LEU A 229 -14.92 -25.42 8.80
N VAL A 230 -15.38 -24.18 8.96
CA VAL A 230 -16.64 -23.86 9.64
C VAL A 230 -17.82 -24.44 8.86
N GLU A 231 -17.84 -24.30 7.53
CA GLU A 231 -18.86 -24.90 6.68
C GLU A 231 -18.88 -26.43 6.80
N GLU A 232 -17.72 -27.09 6.71
CA GLU A 232 -17.64 -28.54 6.83
C GLU A 232 -18.07 -29.01 8.24
N THR A 233 -17.70 -28.27 9.28
CA THR A 233 -18.16 -28.55 10.65
C THR A 233 -19.69 -28.44 10.76
N CYS A 234 -20.30 -27.45 10.11
CA CYS A 234 -21.76 -27.32 10.04
C CYS A 234 -22.40 -28.51 9.30
N ARG A 235 -21.84 -28.95 8.16
CA ARG A 235 -22.30 -30.14 7.43
C ARG A 235 -22.17 -31.43 8.26
N GLN A 236 -21.07 -31.57 9.02
CA GLN A 236 -20.88 -32.71 9.92
C GLN A 236 -21.90 -32.72 11.05
N ARG A 237 -22.18 -31.55 11.66
CA ARG A 237 -23.20 -31.42 12.70
C ARG A 237 -24.59 -31.80 12.18
N GLN A 238 -24.95 -31.37 10.97
CA GLN A 238 -26.21 -31.73 10.33
C GLN A 238 -26.34 -33.24 10.12
N ARG A 239 -25.31 -33.88 9.54
CA ARG A 239 -25.28 -35.34 9.37
C ARG A 239 -25.37 -36.09 10.71
N ALA A 240 -24.72 -35.59 11.75
CA ALA A 240 -24.80 -36.18 13.09
C ALA A 240 -26.22 -36.12 13.65
N ALA A 241 -26.93 -35.00 13.48
CA ALA A 241 -28.32 -34.84 13.90
C ALA A 241 -29.27 -35.79 13.12
N GLU A 242 -29.05 -35.96 11.81
CA GLU A 242 -29.80 -36.92 10.99
C GLU A 242 -29.58 -38.37 11.45
N ASN A 243 -28.33 -38.74 11.73
CA ASN A 243 -27.99 -40.07 12.27
C ASN A 243 -28.63 -40.32 13.65
N GLU A 244 -28.64 -39.31 14.52
CA GLU A 244 -29.30 -39.40 15.83
C GLU A 244 -30.81 -39.62 15.69
N GLN A 245 -31.45 -38.92 14.74
CA GLN A 245 -32.87 -39.12 14.45
C GLN A 245 -33.14 -40.55 13.95
N GLU A 246 -32.33 -41.06 13.04
CA GLU A 246 -32.47 -42.42 12.50
C GLU A 246 -32.24 -43.48 13.59
N LEU A 247 -31.24 -43.28 14.44
CA LEU A 247 -31.00 -44.14 15.60
C LEU A 247 -32.21 -44.15 16.56
N CYS A 248 -32.84 -43.00 16.78
CA CYS A 248 -34.06 -42.92 17.59
C CYS A 248 -35.25 -43.65 16.95
N ARG A 249 -35.38 -43.62 15.61
CA ARG A 249 -36.40 -44.38 14.88
C ARG A 249 -36.18 -45.89 15.05
N VAL A 250 -34.97 -46.35 14.76
CA VAL A 250 -34.59 -47.77 14.90
C VAL A 250 -34.82 -48.27 16.33
N LYS A 251 -34.45 -47.50 17.36
CA LYS A 251 -34.73 -47.86 18.77
C LYS A 251 -36.23 -48.06 19.03
N ARG A 252 -37.09 -47.20 18.47
CA ARG A 252 -38.55 -47.33 18.62
C ARG A 252 -39.07 -48.59 17.92
N ASP A 253 -38.55 -48.90 16.75
CA ASP A 253 -38.94 -50.10 16.00
C ASP A 253 -38.52 -51.38 16.74
N PHE A 254 -37.33 -51.39 17.36
CA PHE A 254 -36.88 -52.49 18.20
C PHE A 254 -37.75 -52.68 19.44
N GLU A 255 -38.16 -51.61 20.13
CA GLU A 255 -39.05 -51.74 21.29
C GLU A 255 -40.44 -52.24 20.85
N SER A 256 -40.93 -51.78 19.70
CA SER A 256 -42.19 -52.27 19.11
C SER A 256 -42.11 -53.77 18.79
N LEU A 257 -41.02 -54.19 18.14
CA LEU A 257 -40.73 -55.59 17.83
C LEU A 257 -40.64 -56.45 19.10
N LYS A 258 -39.96 -55.95 20.14
CA LYS A 258 -39.86 -56.63 21.44
C LYS A 258 -41.23 -56.82 22.09
N SER A 259 -42.12 -55.83 22.03
CA SER A 259 -43.50 -55.97 22.50
C SER A 259 -44.27 -57.03 21.70
N TYR A 260 -44.08 -57.05 20.37
CA TYR A 260 -44.69 -58.03 19.48
C TYR A 260 -44.24 -59.46 19.79
N VAL A 261 -42.94 -59.67 19.97
CA VAL A 261 -42.38 -60.97 20.38
C VAL A 261 -42.93 -61.39 21.75
N SER A 262 -43.04 -60.47 22.70
CA SER A 262 -43.62 -60.77 24.03
C SER A 262 -45.10 -61.19 23.93
N SER A 263 -45.87 -60.53 23.05
CA SER A 263 -47.24 -60.95 22.74
C SER A 263 -47.28 -62.33 22.10
N LEU A 264 -46.40 -62.63 21.15
CA LEU A 264 -46.31 -63.95 20.52
C LEU A 264 -45.94 -65.05 21.51
N ILE A 265 -45.06 -64.78 22.47
CA ILE A 265 -44.73 -65.71 23.56
C ILE A 265 -45.98 -66.01 24.39
N THR A 266 -46.75 -64.98 24.75
CA THR A 266 -48.01 -65.13 25.51
C THR A 266 -49.04 -65.97 24.75
N VAL A 267 -49.20 -65.73 23.44
CA VAL A 267 -50.07 -66.54 22.58
C VAL A 267 -49.59 -67.99 22.53
N ARG A 268 -48.28 -68.22 22.37
CA ARG A 268 -47.69 -69.57 22.39
C ARG A 268 -47.95 -70.28 23.72
N GLU A 269 -47.78 -69.60 24.85
CA GLU A 269 -48.04 -70.17 26.19
C GLU A 269 -49.51 -70.54 26.36
N THR A 270 -50.41 -69.69 25.89
CA THR A 270 -51.86 -69.95 25.89
C THR A 270 -52.19 -71.19 25.04
N LEU A 271 -51.63 -71.28 23.83
CA LEU A 271 -51.81 -72.44 22.94
C LEU A 271 -51.25 -73.73 23.56
N LEU A 272 -50.08 -73.68 24.18
CA LEU A 272 -49.51 -74.83 24.90
C LEU A 272 -50.37 -75.25 26.10
N SER A 273 -51.02 -74.29 26.78
CA SER A 273 -51.97 -74.60 27.86
C SER A 273 -53.24 -75.26 27.33
N SER A 274 -53.83 -74.73 26.25
CA SER A 274 -55.00 -75.35 25.62
C SER A 274 -54.68 -76.75 25.10
N GLU A 275 -53.50 -76.97 24.52
CA GLU A 275 -53.03 -78.28 24.08
C GLU A 275 -53.01 -79.30 25.24
N LYS A 276 -52.48 -78.91 26.40
CA LYS A 276 -52.51 -79.77 27.61
C LYS A 276 -53.94 -80.08 28.07
N GLN A 277 -54.85 -79.13 27.93
CA GLN A 277 -56.27 -79.35 28.23
C GLN A 277 -56.90 -80.34 27.24
N PHE A 278 -56.64 -80.20 25.94
CA PHE A 278 -57.09 -81.15 24.92
C PHE A 278 -56.58 -82.56 25.20
N GLN A 279 -55.29 -82.74 25.50
CA GLN A 279 -54.74 -84.04 25.88
C GLN A 279 -55.41 -84.64 27.12
N THR A 280 -55.85 -83.80 28.07
CA THR A 280 -56.60 -84.27 29.25
C THR A 280 -58.00 -84.72 28.86
N ILE A 281 -58.67 -83.99 27.98
CA ILE A 281 -59.98 -84.33 27.42
C ILE A 281 -59.90 -85.64 26.62
N GLU A 282 -58.88 -85.82 25.79
CA GLU A 282 -58.64 -87.06 25.03
C GLU A 282 -58.54 -88.28 25.94
N ARG A 283 -57.75 -88.21 27.03
CA ARG A 283 -57.66 -89.31 28.01
C ARG A 283 -59.00 -89.62 28.69
N LEU A 284 -59.82 -88.60 28.95
CA LEU A 284 -61.17 -88.80 29.49
C LEU A 284 -62.09 -89.46 28.46
N PHE A 285 -61.99 -89.07 27.19
CA PHE A 285 -62.71 -89.73 26.09
C PHE A 285 -62.29 -91.19 25.91
N GLU A 286 -61.00 -91.49 25.92
CA GLU A 286 -60.49 -92.87 25.86
C GLU A 286 -61.07 -93.71 27.01
N ARG A 287 -61.06 -93.18 28.24
CA ARG A 287 -61.66 -93.84 29.40
C ARG A 287 -63.17 -94.04 29.24
N LEU A 288 -63.89 -93.05 28.71
CA LEU A 288 -65.32 -93.13 28.47
C LEU A 288 -65.66 -94.18 27.40
N VAL A 289 -64.89 -94.24 26.31
CA VAL A 289 -65.03 -95.26 25.26
C VAL A 289 -64.77 -96.64 25.84
N ALA A 290 -63.71 -96.81 26.63
CA ALA A 290 -63.41 -98.08 27.31
C ALA A 290 -64.52 -98.49 28.29
N LYS A 291 -65.11 -97.54 29.04
CA LYS A 291 -66.22 -97.83 29.95
C LYS A 291 -67.50 -98.18 29.19
N THR A 292 -67.77 -97.49 28.08
CA THR A 292 -68.93 -97.77 27.22
C THR A 292 -68.84 -99.17 26.62
N THR A 293 -67.67 -99.55 26.09
CA THR A 293 -67.46 -100.92 25.57
C THR A 293 -67.55 -101.99 26.66
N GLN A 294 -67.05 -101.72 27.88
CA GLN A 294 -67.26 -102.62 29.02
C GLN A 294 -68.75 -102.80 29.33
N LEU A 295 -69.50 -101.70 29.48
CA LEU A 295 -70.93 -101.75 29.81
C LEU A 295 -71.76 -102.41 28.70
N GLU A 296 -71.41 -102.22 27.43
CA GLU A 296 -72.02 -102.90 26.30
C GLU A 296 -71.78 -104.42 26.36
N GLY A 297 -70.58 -104.86 26.73
CA GLY A 297 -70.27 -106.27 26.99
C GLY A 297 -71.06 -106.86 28.17
N GLU A 298 -71.12 -106.15 29.31
CA GLU A 298 -71.92 -106.55 30.47
C GLU A 298 -73.42 -106.63 30.13
N LYS A 299 -73.93 -105.68 29.34
CA LYS A 299 -75.29 -105.67 28.84
C LYS A 299 -75.56 -106.90 27.97
N MET A 300 -74.70 -107.18 26.97
CA MET A 300 -74.82 -108.35 26.10
C MET A 300 -74.82 -109.66 26.92
N GLN A 301 -73.93 -109.77 27.92
CA GLN A 301 -73.90 -110.93 28.82
C GLN A 301 -75.21 -111.11 29.59
N LYS A 302 -75.76 -110.02 30.15
CA LYS A 302 -77.05 -110.04 30.86
C LYS A 302 -78.21 -110.37 29.93
N GLU A 303 -78.22 -109.86 28.70
CA GLU A 303 -79.23 -110.19 27.68
C GLU A 303 -79.22 -111.69 27.36
N VAL A 304 -78.04 -112.32 27.26
CA VAL A 304 -77.91 -113.77 27.09
C VAL A 304 -78.44 -114.53 28.32
N GLU A 305 -78.13 -114.08 29.54
CA GLU A 305 -78.63 -114.70 30.77
C GLU A 305 -80.16 -114.61 30.88
N VAL A 306 -80.74 -113.45 30.56
CA VAL A 306 -82.20 -113.27 30.50
C VAL A 306 -82.81 -114.21 29.47
N GLN A 307 -82.23 -114.35 28.28
CA GLN A 307 -82.71 -115.26 27.25
C GLN A 307 -82.70 -116.72 27.74
N LYS A 308 -81.63 -117.15 28.43
CA LYS A 308 -81.54 -118.48 29.03
C LYS A 308 -82.59 -118.70 30.12
N LEU A 309 -82.80 -117.73 31.00
CA LEU A 309 -83.84 -117.79 32.03
C LEU A 309 -85.25 -117.82 31.40
N MET A 310 -85.48 -117.10 30.30
CA MET A 310 -86.72 -117.17 29.53
C MET A 310 -86.93 -118.58 28.97
N GLU A 311 -85.92 -119.18 28.33
CA GLU A 311 -85.99 -120.57 27.84
C GLU A 311 -86.29 -121.57 28.96
N GLU A 312 -85.65 -121.42 30.11
CA GLU A 312 -85.92 -122.25 31.28
C GLU A 312 -87.33 -122.04 31.84
N ASN A 313 -87.82 -120.80 31.87
CA ASN A 313 -89.17 -120.50 32.34
C ASN A 313 -90.24 -121.09 31.39
N VAL A 314 -90.03 -121.02 30.07
CA VAL A 314 -90.88 -121.70 29.08
C VAL A 314 -90.86 -123.21 29.31
N ARG A 315 -89.69 -123.81 29.55
CA ARG A 315 -89.56 -125.25 29.88
C ARG A 315 -90.29 -125.63 31.16
N LEU A 316 -90.14 -124.83 32.22
CA LEU A 316 -90.80 -125.04 33.50
C LEU A 316 -92.31 -124.86 33.38
N SER A 317 -92.78 -123.87 32.63
CA SER A 317 -94.21 -123.67 32.33
C SER A 317 -94.78 -124.87 31.57
N ALA A 318 -94.09 -125.37 30.55
CA ALA A 318 -94.51 -126.60 29.86
C ALA A 318 -94.54 -127.83 30.78
N LEU A 319 -93.61 -127.92 31.75
CA LEU A 319 -93.61 -128.98 32.76
C LEU A 319 -94.76 -128.80 33.76
N LEU A 320 -95.07 -127.57 34.16
CA LEU A 320 -96.21 -127.20 34.98
C LEU A 320 -97.51 -127.61 34.27
N ASP A 321 -97.70 -127.21 33.02
CA ASP A 321 -98.86 -127.59 32.19
C ASP A 321 -99.01 -129.11 32.12
N LYS A 322 -97.89 -129.84 31.95
CA LYS A 322 -97.90 -131.31 31.96
C LYS A 322 -98.34 -131.87 33.31
N LYS A 323 -97.89 -131.27 34.42
CA LYS A 323 -98.28 -131.69 35.78
C LYS A 323 -99.72 -131.32 36.11
N GLU A 324 -100.20 -130.15 35.68
CA GLU A 324 -101.60 -129.76 35.78
C GLU A 324 -102.49 -130.68 34.95
N ALA A 325 -102.09 -131.05 33.73
CA ALA A 325 -102.80 -132.03 32.93
C ALA A 325 -102.80 -133.42 33.59
N GLN A 326 -101.68 -133.85 34.20
CA GLN A 326 -101.63 -135.09 34.99
C GLN A 326 -102.56 -135.02 36.21
N LEU A 327 -102.59 -133.89 36.93
CA LEU A 327 -103.49 -133.68 38.07
C LEU A 327 -104.95 -133.65 37.63
N LEU A 328 -105.29 -133.00 36.51
CA LEU A 328 -106.63 -133.02 35.93
C LEU A 328 -107.03 -134.45 35.54
N ALA A 329 -106.14 -135.22 34.92
CA ALA A 329 -106.39 -136.63 34.62
C ALA A 329 -106.58 -137.48 35.89
N MET A 330 -105.78 -137.25 36.94
CA MET A 330 -105.95 -137.92 38.23
C MET A 330 -107.25 -137.50 38.93
N ASN A 331 -107.63 -136.22 38.83
CA ASN A 331 -108.88 -135.69 39.36
C ASN A 331 -110.09 -136.30 38.62
N GLU A 332 -110.00 -136.46 37.30
CA GLU A 332 -111.00 -137.19 36.52
C GLU A 332 -111.00 -138.69 36.88
N GLN A 333 -109.85 -139.33 37.13
CA GLN A 333 -109.82 -140.71 37.68
C GLN A 333 -110.48 -140.80 39.06
N CYS A 334 -110.29 -139.82 39.94
CA CYS A 334 -111.00 -139.72 41.22
C CYS A 334 -112.52 -139.50 41.04
N LYS A 335 -112.95 -138.72 40.04
CA LYS A 335 -114.38 -138.56 39.69
C LYS A 335 -115.01 -139.84 39.13
N TYR A 336 -114.28 -140.62 38.33
CA TYR A 336 -114.76 -141.93 37.85
C TYR A 336 -114.84 -142.95 38.99
N SER A 337 -113.94 -142.88 39.99
CA SER A 337 -114.00 -143.74 41.19
C SER A 337 -115.16 -143.43 42.15
N SER A 338 -115.85 -142.30 41.98
CA SER A 338 -116.94 -141.85 42.87
C SER A 338 -118.34 -141.90 42.23
N ARG A 339 -118.54 -142.53 41.05
CA ARG A 339 -119.87 -142.61 40.39
C ARG A 339 -120.42 -143.98 39.98
N LEU A 340 -119.76 -145.11 40.25
CA LEU A 340 -120.33 -146.48 40.19
C LEU A 340 -119.55 -147.29 41.26
N THR A 341 -120.10 -147.83 42.35
CA THR A 341 -121.26 -148.74 42.45
C THR A 341 -121.62 -148.90 43.93
N ILE A 342 -122.89 -148.70 44.32
CA ILE A 342 -123.48 -149.40 45.47
C ILE A 342 -123.51 -150.89 45.10
N ARG A 343 -122.98 -151.71 46.01
CA ARG A 343 -123.14 -153.17 46.16
C ARG A 343 -121.93 -154.00 45.73
N GLY A 344 -121.11 -154.33 46.72
CA GLY A 344 -120.18 -155.46 46.67
C GLY A 344 -119.02 -155.28 47.67
N PRO A 345 -118.82 -156.16 48.67
CA PRO A 345 -118.25 -155.78 49.97
C PRO A 345 -116.85 -156.36 50.25
N SER A 346 -116.33 -156.01 51.44
CA SER A 346 -115.22 -156.65 52.17
C SER A 346 -113.82 -156.26 51.68
N ASN A 347 -112.80 -156.01 52.50
CA ASN A 347 -112.58 -155.97 53.95
C ASN A 347 -111.16 -155.40 54.11
N ALA A 348 -110.95 -154.51 55.10
CA ALA A 348 -109.86 -154.55 56.09
C ALA A 348 -108.38 -154.58 55.58
N VAL A 349 -107.42 -153.75 56.02
CA VAL A 349 -106.83 -153.63 57.37
C VAL A 349 -105.64 -152.63 57.27
N ALA A 350 -105.36 -151.89 58.37
CA ALA A 350 -104.09 -151.30 58.84
C ALA A 350 -103.36 -150.24 57.97
N ALA A 351 -103.01 -149.04 58.47
CA ALA A 351 -102.14 -148.63 59.60
C ALA A 351 -100.63 -148.68 59.31
N VAL A 352 -99.89 -147.74 59.95
CA VAL A 352 -98.41 -147.65 60.12
C VAL A 352 -97.68 -146.97 58.93
N ALA A 353 -96.68 -146.09 59.02
CA ALA A 353 -95.86 -145.37 60.02
C ALA A 353 -95.19 -144.19 59.25
N GLU A 354 -94.87 -143.03 59.81
CA GLU A 354 -93.68 -142.71 60.62
C GLU A 354 -92.32 -143.05 59.95
N TRP A 355 -91.53 -142.02 59.60
CA TRP A 355 -90.05 -141.88 59.65
C TRP A 355 -89.62 -140.70 58.74
N SER A 356 -88.96 -139.63 59.21
CA SER A 356 -87.62 -139.47 59.82
C SER A 356 -86.48 -139.16 58.82
N ILE A 357 -85.87 -137.98 59.04
CA ILE A 357 -84.42 -137.78 59.32
C ILE A 357 -83.42 -137.45 58.18
N ARG A 358 -82.53 -136.48 58.55
CA ARG A 358 -81.10 -136.20 58.18
C ARG A 358 -80.82 -135.25 57.00
N GLU A 359 -80.26 -134.05 57.20
CA GLU A 359 -78.93 -133.58 57.74
C GLU A 359 -77.87 -133.37 56.63
N LEU A 360 -77.22 -132.19 56.67
CA LEU A 360 -75.78 -131.88 56.53
C LEU A 360 -75.65 -130.43 56.00
N THR A 361 -75.52 -129.38 56.82
CA THR A 361 -74.33 -128.82 57.53
C THR A 361 -73.16 -128.34 56.65
N GLY A 362 -72.66 -127.12 56.95
CA GLY A 362 -71.27 -126.70 56.70
C GLY A 362 -71.12 -125.22 56.30
N PHE A 363 -71.00 -124.26 57.25
CA PHE A 363 -69.75 -123.63 57.77
C PHE A 363 -69.11 -122.57 56.83
N PHE A 364 -69.12 -121.27 57.22
CA PHE A 364 -67.99 -120.42 57.69
C PHE A 364 -66.93 -120.07 56.59
N PHE A 365 -66.32 -118.88 56.42
CA PHE A 365 -65.72 -117.90 57.34
C PHE A 365 -65.37 -116.59 56.57
N ILE A 366 -65.00 -115.56 57.33
CA ILE A 366 -64.57 -114.16 57.08
C ILE A 366 -63.41 -113.92 56.07
N GLY A 367 -63.34 -112.71 55.47
CA GLY A 367 -62.05 -112.01 55.29
C GLY A 367 -61.87 -111.03 54.11
N VAL A 368 -61.75 -109.73 54.46
CA VAL A 368 -61.02 -108.59 53.81
C VAL A 368 -61.39 -108.14 52.40
#